data_AF-A0A534TPC5-F1
#
_entry.id   AF-A0A534TPC5-F1
#
_cell.length_a   1.000
_cell.length_b   1.000
_cell.length_c   1.000
_cell.angle_alpha   90.00
_cell.angle_beta   90.00
_cell.angle_gamma   90.00
#
_symmetry.space_group_name_H-M   'P 1'
#
loop_
_entity.id
_entity.type
_entity.pdbx_description
1 polymer ?
#
loop_
_entity_poly.entity_id
_entity_poly.type
_entity_poly.pdbx_seq_one_letter_code
_entity_poly.pdbx_strand_id
1 'polypeptide(L)'
;MPTPEQQEGRAEFTLAWHLHRAGQREAAERHFRRAGELAPGDWTIRRGSLPIRGIDPMASEEFLVLWQEGAPRYPAPALPGVARNPGGD
;
A
#
# COMPACT_ATOMS: atom_id res chain seq x y z
N MET A 1 14.28 9.03 8.84
CA MET A 1 13.00 9.71 9.10
C MET A 1 12.17 9.68 7.82
N PRO A 2 10.83 9.59 7.89
CA PRO A 2 9.99 9.61 6.69
C PRO A 2 10.13 10.95 5.95
N THR A 3 10.09 10.95 4.62
CA THR A 3 10.09 12.18 3.82
C THR A 3 8.82 13.01 4.06
N PRO A 4 8.81 14.32 3.75
CA PRO A 4 7.59 15.13 3.83
C PRO A 4 6.40 14.49 3.08
N GLU A 5 6.61 13.94 1.89
CA GLU A 5 5.57 13.30 1.08
C GLU A 5 5.04 12.02 1.75
N GLN A 6 5.93 11.24 2.39
CA GLN A 6 5.52 10.07 3.17
C GLN A 6 4.70 10.46 4.41
N GLN A 7 5.02 11.60 5.04
CA GLN A 7 4.23 12.13 6.15
C GLN A 7 2.87 12.63 5.67
N GLU A 8 2.84 13.35 4.55
CA GLU A 8 1.60 13.80 3.90
C GLU A 8 0.73 12.61 3.50
N GLY A 9 1.28 11.56 2.90
CA GLY A 9 0.54 10.35 2.54
C GLY A 9 -0.11 9.67 3.75
N ARG A 10 0.58 9.65 4.91
CA ARG A 10 0.01 9.13 6.16
C ARG A 10 -1.09 10.04 6.72
N ALA A 11 -0.92 11.35 6.59
CA ALA A 11 -1.94 12.32 7.00
C ALA A 11 -3.22 12.18 6.13
N GLU A 12 -3.06 12.08 4.80
CA GLU A 12 -4.12 11.82 3.83
C GLU A 12 -4.88 10.54 4.16
N PHE A 13 -4.17 9.43 4.44
CA PHE A 13 -4.80 8.17 4.84
C PHE A 13 -5.61 8.33 6.14
N THR A 14 -5.06 9.03 7.13
CA THR A 14 -5.70 9.26 8.42
C THR A 14 -6.97 10.09 8.26
N LEU A 15 -6.92 11.13 7.43
CA LEU A 15 -8.07 11.98 7.09
C LEU A 15 -9.13 11.17 6.34
N ALA A 16 -8.74 10.37 5.35
CA ALA A 16 -9.64 9.48 4.62
C ALA A 16 -10.39 8.53 5.55
N TRP A 17 -9.67 7.89 6.49
CA TRP A 17 -10.27 7.02 7.50
C TRP A 17 -11.26 7.77 8.40
N HIS A 18 -10.93 8.98 8.82
CA HIS A 18 -11.83 9.82 9.61
C HIS A 18 -13.12 10.14 8.85
N LEU A 19 -13.01 10.61 7.60
CA LEU A 19 -14.14 10.95 6.74
C LEU A 19 -15.02 9.74 6.43
N HIS A 20 -14.42 8.57 6.19
CA HIS A 20 -15.15 7.33 5.96
C HIS A 20 -16.02 6.97 7.17
N ARG A 21 -15.45 7.03 8.39
CA ARG A 21 -16.20 6.80 9.63
C ARG A 21 -17.32 7.81 9.86
N ALA A 22 -17.17 9.03 9.35
CA ALA A 22 -18.20 10.06 9.38
C ALA A 22 -19.26 9.91 8.26
N GLY A 23 -19.19 8.86 7.43
CA GLY A 23 -20.11 8.61 6.33
C GLY A 23 -19.83 9.43 5.06
N GLN A 24 -18.76 10.23 5.04
CA GLN A 24 -18.40 11.09 3.91
C GLN A 24 -17.60 10.31 2.85
N ARG A 25 -18.25 9.34 2.19
CA ARG A 25 -17.61 8.34 1.33
C ARG A 25 -16.82 8.94 0.16
N GLU A 26 -17.41 9.90 -0.55
CA GLU A 26 -16.75 10.52 -1.72
C GLU A 26 -15.50 11.33 -1.31
N ALA A 27 -15.56 12.01 -0.17
CA ALA A 27 -14.41 12.76 0.35
C ALA A 27 -13.31 11.78 0.78
N ALA A 28 -13.67 10.73 1.51
CA ALA A 28 -12.74 9.68 1.90
C ALA A 28 -12.04 9.03 0.70
N GLU A 29 -12.78 8.72 -0.37
CA GLU A 29 -12.24 8.10 -1.58
C GLU A 29 -11.12 8.94 -2.22
N ARG A 30 -11.30 10.26 -2.29
CA ARG A 30 -10.26 11.17 -2.83
C ARG A 30 -8.98 11.12 -1.99
N HIS A 31 -9.12 11.18 -0.66
CA HIS A 31 -7.98 11.17 0.25
C HIS A 31 -7.27 9.80 0.28
N PHE A 32 -7.99 8.68 0.16
CA PHE A 32 -7.35 7.37 0.03
C PHE A 32 -6.52 7.24 -1.25
N ARG A 33 -7.03 7.73 -2.39
CA ARG A 33 -6.27 7.77 -3.64
C ARG A 33 -5.02 8.64 -3.50
N ARG A 34 -5.17 9.85 -2.96
CA ARG A 34 -4.05 10.78 -2.77
C ARG A 34 -2.97 10.20 -1.85
N ALA A 35 -3.37 9.52 -0.77
CA ALA A 35 -2.43 8.82 0.10
C ALA A 35 -1.60 7.77 -0.65
N GLY A 36 -2.24 6.99 -1.53
CA GLY A 36 -1.55 5.99 -2.35
C GLY A 36 -0.58 6.58 -3.39
N GLU A 37 -0.94 7.72 -3.99
CA GLU A 37 -0.07 8.47 -4.91
C GLU A 37 1.18 9.03 -4.20
N LEU A 38 1.02 9.56 -2.98
CA LEU A 38 2.10 10.14 -2.18
C LEU A 38 3.02 9.05 -1.57
N ALA A 39 2.47 7.85 -1.35
CA ALA A 39 3.18 6.75 -0.72
C ALA A 39 3.15 5.48 -1.61
N PRO A 40 3.74 5.52 -2.83
CA PRO A 40 3.65 4.44 -3.80
C PRO A 40 4.26 3.12 -3.29
N GLY A 41 5.27 3.20 -2.41
CA GLY A 41 5.91 2.05 -1.77
C GLY A 41 5.30 1.64 -0.42
N ASP A 42 4.26 2.32 0.08
CA ASP A 42 3.64 2.01 1.36
C ASP A 42 2.40 1.13 1.17
N TRP A 43 2.61 -0.18 1.32
CA TRP A 43 1.55 -1.17 1.18
C TRP A 43 0.49 -1.08 2.29
N THR A 44 0.84 -0.55 3.47
CA THR A 44 -0.13 -0.33 4.54
C THR A 44 -1.15 0.72 4.12
N ILE A 45 -0.72 1.78 3.44
CA ILE A 45 -1.62 2.79 2.88
C ILE A 45 -2.40 2.23 1.70
N ARG A 46 -1.71 1.68 0.68
CA ARG A 46 -2.33 1.31 -0.59
C ARG A 46 -3.29 0.13 -0.43
N ARG A 47 -2.79 -1.02 0.02
CA ARG A 47 -3.61 -2.23 0.20
C ARG A 47 -4.59 -2.07 1.37
N GLY A 48 -4.14 -1.44 2.47
CA GLY A 48 -4.98 -1.23 3.65
C GLY A 48 -6.21 -0.37 3.37
N SER A 49 -6.17 0.49 2.34
CA SER A 49 -7.33 1.30 1.93
C SER A 49 -8.44 0.49 1.25
N LEU A 50 -8.11 -0.59 0.56
CA LEU A 50 -9.03 -1.34 -0.30
C LEU A 50 -10.29 -1.85 0.45
N PRO A 51 -10.18 -2.60 1.57
CA PRO A 51 -11.38 -3.14 2.21
C PRO A 51 -12.28 -2.03 2.80
N ILE A 52 -11.69 -0.90 3.21
CA ILE A 52 -12.44 0.26 3.71
C ILE A 52 -13.28 0.87 2.58
N ARG A 53 -12.72 0.88 1.37
CA ARG A 53 -13.38 1.34 0.15
C ARG A 53 -14.34 0.30 -0.45
N GLY A 54 -14.54 -0.84 0.22
CA GLY A 54 -15.39 -1.94 -0.24
C GLY A 54 -14.76 -2.77 -1.36
N ILE A 55 -13.44 -2.70 -1.53
CA ILE A 55 -12.69 -3.38 -2.57
C ILE A 55 -12.00 -4.61 -1.97
N ASP A 56 -12.08 -5.75 -2.66
CA ASP A 56 -11.41 -6.98 -2.25
C ASP A 56 -9.87 -6.80 -2.25
N PRO A 57 -9.18 -6.96 -1.10
CA PRO A 57 -7.74 -6.75 -0.98
C PRO A 57 -6.87 -7.96 -1.38
N MET A 58 -7.46 -8.95 -2.05
CA MET A 58 -6.84 -10.21 -2.48
C MET A 58 -7.13 -10.57 -3.93
N ALA A 59 -8.28 -10.17 -4.47
CA ALA A 59 -8.71 -10.63 -5.80
C ALA A 59 -9.28 -9.54 -6.71
N SER A 60 -9.46 -8.31 -6.24
CA SER A 60 -9.94 -7.22 -7.11
C SER A 60 -8.94 -6.84 -8.19
N GLU A 61 -9.42 -6.31 -9.31
CA GLU A 61 -8.56 -5.75 -10.36
C GLU A 61 -7.60 -4.69 -9.80
N GLU A 62 -8.09 -3.81 -8.92
CA GLU A 62 -7.27 -2.78 -8.27
C GLU A 62 -6.16 -3.39 -7.39
N PHE A 63 -6.44 -4.50 -6.69
CA PHE A 63 -5.42 -5.26 -5.99
C PHE A 63 -4.42 -5.91 -6.94
N LEU A 64 -4.87 -6.51 -8.05
CA LEU A 64 -3.99 -7.18 -9.00
C LEU A 64 -3.03 -6.21 -9.69
N VAL A 65 -3.49 -5.01 -10.02
CA VAL A 65 -2.63 -3.92 -10.52
C VAL A 65 -1.58 -3.54 -9.46
N LEU A 66 -2.01 -3.30 -8.21
CA LEU A 66 -1.09 -3.02 -7.10
C LEU A 66 -0.07 -4.15 -6.86
N TRP A 67 -0.49 -5.41 -7.00
CA TRP A 67 0.38 -6.57 -6.84
C TRP A 67 1.45 -6.63 -7.93
N GLN A 68 1.08 -6.34 -9.18
CA GLN A 68 2.00 -6.31 -10.33
C GLN A 68 3.05 -5.21 -10.21
N GLU A 69 2.71 -4.06 -9.62
CA GLU A 69 3.69 -3.00 -9.31
C GLU A 69 4.76 -3.44 -8.31
N GLY A 70 4.49 -4.49 -7.54
CA GLY A 70 5.42 -5.12 -6.61
C GLY A 70 5.19 -4.71 -5.16
N ALA A 71 5.08 -5.70 -4.28
CA ALA A 71 5.08 -5.48 -2.84
C ALA A 71 6.45 -4.97 -2.36
N PRO A 72 6.52 -4.18 -1.26
CA PRO A 72 7.78 -3.83 -0.64
C PRO A 72 8.56 -5.10 -0.35
N ARG A 73 9.78 -5.19 -0.89
CA ARG A 73 10.71 -6.25 -0.49
C ARG A 73 11.16 -5.96 0.93
N TYR A 74 10.54 -6.63 1.89
CA TYR A 74 11.14 -6.75 3.22
C TYR A 74 12.41 -7.58 3.09
N PRO A 75 13.54 -7.15 3.66
CA PRO A 75 14.73 -7.99 3.72
C PRO A 75 14.37 -9.22 4.56
N ALA A 76 14.12 -10.35 3.88
CA ALA A 76 14.04 -11.63 4.55
C ALA A 76 15.47 -12.02 4.94
N PRO A 77 15.72 -12.49 6.18
CA PRO A 77 17.00 -13.11 6.50
C PRO A 77 17.23 -14.28 5.53
N ALA A 78 18.49 -14.52 5.17
CA ALA A 78 18.82 -15.69 4.37
C ALA A 78 18.25 -16.94 5.07
N LEU A 79 17.36 -17.66 4.39
CA LEU A 79 16.84 -18.91 4.93
C LEU A 79 18.03 -19.87 5.11
N PRO A 80 18.24 -20.43 6.31
CA PRO A 80 19.32 -21.40 6.53
C PRO A 80 19.16 -22.56 5.54
N GLY A 81 20.20 -22.84 4.75
CA GLY A 81 20.23 -24.01 3.86
C GLY A 81 19.93 -23.76 2.38
N VAL A 82 19.59 -22.54 1.94
CA VAL A 82 19.52 -22.23 0.50
C VAL A 82 20.91 -21.84 0.01
N ALA A 83 21.65 -22.79 -0.56
CA ALA A 83 22.90 -22.51 -1.25
C ALA A 83 22.66 -21.52 -2.41
N ARG A 84 23.49 -20.47 -2.50
CA ARG A 84 23.57 -19.63 -3.71
C ARG A 84 24.01 -20.52 -4.86
N ASN A 85 23.16 -20.71 -5.86
CA ASN A 85 23.52 -21.42 -7.08
C ASN A 85 24.61 -20.60 -7.82
N PRO A 86 25.82 -21.13 -8.06
CA PRO A 86 26.79 -20.52 -8.94
C PRO A 86 26.52 -21.06 -10.35
N GLY A 87 25.81 -20.30 -11.18
CA GLY A 87 25.53 -20.73 -12.54
C GLY A 87 24.89 -19.61 -13.34
N GLY A 88 25.74 -18.80 -13.96
CA GLY A 88 25.37 -17.77 -14.93
C GLY A 88 26.58 -17.48 -15.78
N ASP A 89 26.81 -18.37 -16.76
CA ASP A 89 27.63 -18.11 -17.94
C ASP A 89 26.70 -17.65 -19.08
#